data_AF-W4RKX3-F1
#
_entry.id   AF-W4RKX3-F1
#
_cell.length_a   1.000
_cell.length_b   1.000
_cell.length_c   1.000
_cell.angle_alpha   90.00
_cell.angle_beta   90.00
_cell.angle_gamma   90.00
#
_symmetry.space_group_name_H-M   'P 1'
#
loop_
_entity.id
_entity.type
_entity.pdbx_description
1 polymer ?
#
loop_
_entity_poly.entity_id
_entity_poly.type
_entity_poly.pdbx_seq_one_letter_code
_entity_poly.pdbx_strand_id
1 'polypeptide(L)' 'MVKLIAIYKHPQNKEAFDKHYFETHAPLTAKIPGLRKMEVTRIVGSPMGGEGKYYLMCEMYYDDHEH' A
#
# COMPACT_ATOMS: atom_id res chain seq x y z
N MET A 1 8.65 -12.72 -12.05
CA MET A 1 8.06 -11.50 -11.47
C MET A 1 6.97 -11.89 -10.50
N VAL A 2 7.10 -11.46 -9.26
CA VAL A 2 6.11 -11.67 -8.20
C VAL A 2 5.76 -10.34 -7.57
N LYS A 3 4.66 -10.29 -6.81
CA LYS A 3 4.34 -9.11 -6.00
C LYS A 3 3.89 -9.48 -4.59
N LEU A 4 4.37 -8.71 -3.63
CA LEU A 4 3.82 -8.64 -2.29
C LEU A 4 2.72 -7.57 -2.28
N ILE A 5 1.56 -7.90 -1.72
CA ILE A 5 0.41 -6.99 -1.66
C ILE A 5 0.08 -6.72 -0.19
N ALA A 6 0.18 -5.46 0.23
CA ALA A 6 -0.33 -5.00 1.52
C ALA A 6 -1.67 -4.32 1.32
N ILE A 7 -2.70 -4.74 2.06
CA ILE A 7 -4.06 -4.18 1.96
C ILE A 7 -4.49 -3.70 3.34
N TYR A 8 -4.82 -2.42 3.45
CA TYR A 8 -5.21 -1.77 4.69
C TYR A 8 -6.71 -1.53 4.73
N LYS A 9 -7.34 -1.87 5.87
CA LYS A 9 -8.70 -1.43 6.20
C LYS A 9 -8.69 0.05 6.58
N HIS A 10 -9.87 0.61 6.79
CA HIS A 10 -10.01 1.98 7.31
C HIS A 10 -9.35 2.13 8.68
N PRO A 11 -8.36 3.03 8.81
CA PRO A 11 -7.79 3.36 10.10
C PRO A 11 -8.79 4.17 10.92
N GLN A 12 -8.67 4.10 12.25
CA GLN A 12 -9.47 4.93 13.16
C GLN A 12 -9.18 6.42 12.98
N ASN A 13 -7.95 6.78 12.63
CA ASN A 13 -7.54 8.14 12.28
C ASN A 13 -6.83 8.13 10.91
N LYS A 14 -7.54 8.61 9.88
CA LYS A 14 -7.08 8.64 8.48
C LYS A 14 -5.90 9.59 8.28
N GLU A 15 -5.95 10.77 8.88
CA GLU A 15 -4.89 11.77 8.74
C GLU A 15 -3.57 11.30 9.37
N ALA A 16 -3.62 10.75 10.59
CA ALA A 16 -2.44 10.20 11.25
C ALA A 16 -1.87 8.99 10.49
N PHE A 17 -2.74 8.13 9.96
CA PHE A 17 -2.31 7.02 9.12
C PHE A 17 -1.62 7.52 7.86
N ASP A 18 -2.22 8.47 7.14
CA ASP A 18 -1.68 9.00 5.90
C ASP A 18 -0.32 9.64 6.10
N LYS A 19 -0.21 10.50 7.13
CA LYS A 19 1.06 11.13 7.48
C LYS A 19 2.15 10.09 7.73
N HIS A 20 1.89 9.12 8.60
CA HIS A 20 2.88 8.09 8.91
C HIS A 20 3.18 7.20 7.68
N TYR A 21 2.15 6.85 6.92
CA TYR A 21 2.28 5.98 5.75
C TYR A 21 3.18 6.62 4.68
N PHE A 22 2.92 7.88 4.32
CA PHE A 22 3.65 8.54 3.24
C PHE A 22 4.98 9.17 3.68
N GLU A 23 5.10 9.64 4.93
CA GLU A 23 6.33 10.29 5.41
C GLU A 23 7.33 9.30 6.03
N THR A 24 6.87 8.15 6.55
CA THR A 24 7.74 7.18 7.23
C THR A 24 7.73 5.83 6.56
N HIS A 25 6.56 5.19 6.42
CA HIS A 25 6.47 3.80 5.96
C HIS A 25 6.91 3.64 4.50
N ALA A 26 6.29 4.35 3.56
CA ALA A 26 6.58 4.23 2.13
C ALA A 26 8.04 4.57 1.77
N PRO A 27 8.68 5.62 2.33
CA PRO A 27 10.11 5.88 2.10
C PRO A 27 11.05 4.79 2.63
N LEU A 28 10.67 4.10 3.71
CA LEU A 28 11.43 2.95 4.21
C LEU A 28 11.25 1.73 3.30
N THR A 29 10.01 1.45 2.88
CA THR A 29 9.70 0.36 1.94
C THR A 29 10.41 0.54 0.61
N ALA A 30 10.48 1.77 0.09
CA ALA A 30 11.18 2.09 -1.16
C ALA A 30 12.70 1.80 -1.11
N LYS A 31 13.29 1.60 0.08
CA LYS A 31 14.71 1.27 0.27
C LYS A 31 14.97 -0.23 0.41
N ILE A 32 13.95 -1.08 0.34
CA ILE A 32 14.11 -2.53 0.45
C ILE A 32 14.97 -3.04 -0.74
N PRO A 33 16.10 -3.73 -0.48
CA PRO A 33 16.88 -4.36 -1.54
C PRO A 33 16.02 -5.33 -2.35
N GLY A 34 16.19 -5.35 -3.67
CA GLY A 34 15.41 -6.22 -4.57
C GLY A 34 14.06 -5.65 -5.03
N LEU A 35 13.55 -4.58 -4.40
CA LEU A 35 12.31 -3.94 -4.84
C LEU A 35 12.47 -3.32 -6.24
N ARG A 36 11.66 -3.77 -7.19
CA ARG A 36 11.67 -3.28 -8.59
C ARG A 36 10.69 -2.15 -8.83
N LYS A 37 9.54 -2.21 -8.17
CA LYS A 37 8.46 -1.22 -8.31
C LYS A 37 7.60 -1.22 -7.05
N MET A 38 7.14 -0.03 -6.65
CA MET A 38 6.14 0.14 -5.60
C MET A 38 4.99 0.98 -6.14
N GLU A 39 3.77 0.46 -6.05
CA GLU A 39 2.55 1.17 -6.41
C GLU A 39 1.66 1.30 -5.19
N VAL A 40 1.22 2.53 -4.91
CA VAL A 40 0.30 2.82 -3.81
C VAL A 40 -1.02 3.27 -4.40
N THR A 41 -2.10 2.57 -4.06
CA THR A 41 -3.45 2.90 -4.51
C THR A 41 -4.30 3.32 -3.31
N ARG A 42 -4.83 4.54 -3.37
CA ARG A 42 -5.93 4.96 -2.49
C ARG A 42 -7.23 4.36 -3.01
N ILE A 43 -7.95 3.63 -2.16
CA ILE A 43 -9.28 3.14 -2.50
C ILE A 43 -10.30 4.22 -2.15
N VAL A 44 -10.98 4.75 -3.17
CA VAL A 44 -11.86 5.93 -3.02
C VAL A 44 -13.34 5.59 -2.85
N GLY A 45 -13.74 4.32 -3.01
CA GLY A 45 -15.13 3.91 -2.89
C GLY A 45 -15.40 2.52 -3.46
N SER A 46 -16.68 2.17 -3.51
CA SER A 46 -17.20 0.94 -4.12
C SER A 46 -18.08 1.26 -5.33
N PRO A 47 -18.07 0.43 -6.41
CA PRO A 47 -19.02 0.56 -7.51
C PRO A 47 -20.49 0.48 -7.09
N MET A 48 -20.79 -0.15 -5.94
CA MET A 48 -22.14 -0.24 -5.38
C MET A 48 -22.53 1.00 -4.56
N GLY A 49 -21.69 2.04 -4.56
CA GLY A 49 -21.84 3.23 -3.73
C GLY A 49 -21.24 3.06 -2.34
N GLY A 50 -20.99 4.19 -1.68
CA GLY A 50 -20.41 4.24 -0.34
C GLY A 50 -18.92 3.94 -0.27
N GLU A 51 -18.43 3.80 0.97
CA GLU A 51 -17.02 3.57 1.26
C GLU A 51 -16.61 2.13 0.89
N GLY A 52 -15.46 1.97 0.23
CA GLY A 52 -14.90 0.65 -0.06
C GLY A 52 -14.51 -0.10 1.22
N LYS A 53 -14.42 -1.43 1.19
CA LYS A 53 -14.00 -2.23 2.36
C LYS A 53 -12.58 -1.92 2.85
N TYR A 54 -11.75 -1.44 1.92
CA TYR A 54 -10.34 -1.15 2.14
C TYR A 54 -10.07 0.33 1.87
N TYR A 55 -9.00 0.82 2.46
CA TYR A 55 -8.60 2.21 2.46
C TYR A 55 -7.40 2.47 1.53
N LEU A 56 -6.42 1.57 1.56
CA LEU A 56 -5.18 1.69 0.81
C LEU A 56 -4.64 0.32 0.45
N MET A 57 -4.02 0.22 -0.73
CA MET A 57 -3.29 -0.96 -1.19
C MET A 57 -1.86 -0.55 -1.58
N CYS A 58 -0.89 -1.39 -1.27
CA CYS A 58 0.48 -1.27 -1.74
C CYS A 58 0.88 -2.54 -2.48
N GLU A 59 1.38 -2.39 -3.70
CA GLU A 59 1.89 -3.48 -4.52
C GLU A 59 3.39 -3.29 -4.69
N MET A 60 4.16 -4.27 -4.24
CA MET A 60 5.63 -4.26 -4.26
C MET A 60 6.10 -5.41 -5.16
N TYR A 61 6.78 -5.08 -6.25
CA TYR A 61 7.19 -6.02 -7.28
C TYR A 61 8.64 -6.46 -7.09
N TYR A 62 8.87 -7.76 -7.25
CA TYR A 62 10.17 -8.42 -7.13
C TYR A 62 10.38 -9.37 -8.32
N ASP A 63 11.61 -9.83 -8.50
CA ASP A 63 11.96 -10.73 -9.61
C ASP A 63 11.40 -12.14 -9.39
N ASP A 64 11.52 -12.67 -8.17
CA ASP A 64 11.11 -14.01 -7.76
C ASP A 64 10.67 -14.08 -6.29
N HIS A 65 10.33 -15.27 -5.80
CA HIS A 65 9.86 -15.49 -4.42
C HIS A 65 11.00 -15.62 -3.39
N GLU A 66 12.23 -15.86 -3.83
CA GLU A 66 13.35 -16.22 -2.96
C GLU A 66 14.18 -14.99 -2.53
N HIS A 67 14.02 -13.85 -3.22
CA HIS A 67 14.75 -12.59 -2.98
C HIS A 67 13.84 -11.38 -2.77
#